data_AF-W0FP94-F1
#
_entry.id   AF-W0FP94-F1
#
_cell.length_a   1.000
_cell.length_b   1.000
_cell.length_c   1.000
_cell.angle_alpha   90.00
_cell.angle_beta   90.00
_cell.angle_gamma   90.00
#
_symmetry.space_group_name_H-M   'P 1'
#
loop_
_entity.id
_entity.type
_entity.pdbx_description
1 polymer ?
#
loop_
_entity_poly.entity_id
_entity_poly.type
_entity_poly.pdbx_seq_one_letter_code
_entity_poly.pdbx_strand_id
1 'polypeptide(L)'
;MLVSIPPKVAVSSFMGYLKGKSSVLIYEKFGELKFKYRNREFWCRGYYVDTVGKNTKANAEYIRHQLDEDKMGEQLTMLGKSSDNPFTGSK
;
A
#
# COMPACT_ATOMS: atom_id res chain seq x y z
N MET A 1 -6.85 4.50 -1.50
CA MET A 1 -6.47 5.89 -1.10
C MET A 1 -7.30 6.86 -1.91
N LEU A 2 -7.77 7.97 -1.32
CA LEU A 2 -8.44 9.05 -2.04
C LEU A 2 -7.53 10.29 -2.02
N VAL A 3 -7.08 10.74 -3.19
CA VAL A 3 -6.07 11.81 -3.30
C VAL A 3 -6.52 12.83 -4.34
N SER A 4 -6.42 14.11 -3.99
CA SER A 4 -6.57 15.21 -4.95
C SER A 4 -5.20 15.56 -5.52
N ILE A 5 -5.01 15.38 -6.84
CA ILE A 5 -3.76 15.65 -7.54
C ILE A 5 -4.01 16.80 -8.53
N PRO A 6 -3.21 17.88 -8.52
CA PRO A 6 -3.31 18.95 -9.51
C PRO A 6 -3.14 18.39 -10.93
N PRO A 7 -3.91 18.84 -11.93
CA PRO A 7 -3.87 18.28 -13.29
C PRO A 7 -2.50 18.46 -13.98
N LYS A 8 -1.69 19.43 -13.53
CA LYS A 8 -0.31 19.63 -14.00
C LYS A 8 0.68 18.56 -13.54
N VAL A 9 0.31 17.74 -12.55
CA VAL A 9 1.14 16.67 -11.99
C VAL A 9 0.65 15.35 -12.53
N ALA A 10 1.52 14.63 -13.24
CA ALA A 10 1.20 13.28 -13.68
C ALA A 10 1.01 12.34 -12.48
N VAL A 11 -0.05 11.53 -12.51
CA VAL A 11 -0.34 10.51 -11.47
C VAL A 11 0.86 9.57 -11.27
N SER A 12 1.55 9.20 -12.35
CA SER A 12 2.75 8.35 -12.30
C SER A 12 3.88 8.98 -11.51
N SER A 13 4.11 10.29 -11.67
CA SER A 13 5.12 11.03 -10.90
C SER A 13 4.74 11.08 -9.43
N PHE A 14 3.48 11.34 -9.12
CA PHE A 14 3.00 11.35 -7.74
C PHE A 14 3.15 9.98 -7.07
N MET A 15 2.72 8.91 -7.74
CA MET A 15 2.84 7.55 -7.23
C MET A 15 4.28 7.08 -7.10
N GLY A 16 5.16 7.45 -8.05
CA GLY A 16 6.59 7.18 -7.97
C GLY A 16 7.23 7.82 -6.73
N TYR A 17 6.92 9.09 -6.48
CA TYR A 17 7.38 9.80 -5.28
C TYR A 17 6.84 9.16 -4.00
N LEU A 18 5.52 8.91 -3.95
CA LEU A 18 4.86 8.35 -2.77
C LEU A 18 5.41 6.98 -2.42
N LYS A 19 5.49 6.06 -3.40
CA LYS A 19 6.03 4.71 -3.19
C LYS A 19 7.51 4.78 -2.78
N GLY A 20 8.32 5.59 -3.47
CA GLY A 20 9.75 5.71 -3.16
C GLY A 20 10.03 6.27 -1.75
N LYS A 21 9.40 7.38 -1.37
CA LYS A 21 9.63 8.00 -0.06
C LYS A 21 9.05 7.18 1.10
N SER A 22 7.87 6.58 0.91
CA SER A 22 7.29 5.71 1.94
C SER A 22 8.15 4.47 2.19
N SER A 23 8.73 3.85 1.16
CA SER A 23 9.67 2.72 1.35
C SER A 23 10.86 3.12 2.22
N VAL A 24 11.47 4.28 1.97
CA VAL A 24 12.59 4.78 2.78
C VAL A 24 12.17 4.97 4.24
N LEU A 25 11.06 5.68 4.49
CA LEU A 25 10.55 5.92 5.84
C LEU A 25 10.24 4.63 6.60
N ILE A 26 9.68 3.63 5.92
CA ILE A 26 9.37 2.33 6.52
C ILE A 26 10.65 1.60 6.91
N TYR A 27 11.67 1.57 6.04
CA TYR A 27 12.94 0.94 6.36
C TYR A 27 13.73 1.69 7.46
N GLU A 28 13.58 3.00 7.56
CA GLU A 28 14.18 3.79 8.65
C GLU A 28 13.50 3.49 9.99
N LYS A 29 12.18 3.38 10.01
CA LYS A 29 11.40 3.11 11.22
C LYS A 29 11.49 1.65 11.68
N PHE A 30 11.56 0.71 10.74
CA PHE A 30 11.53 -0.74 10.99
C PHE A 30 12.76 -1.40 10.37
N GLY A 31 13.89 -1.33 11.07
CA GLY A 31 15.18 -1.83 10.59
C GLY A 31 15.18 -3.33 10.27
N GLU A 32 14.35 -4.11 10.96
CA GLU A 32 14.15 -5.55 10.76
C GLU A 32 13.60 -5.89 9.36
N LEU A 33 12.80 -5.01 8.75
CA LEU A 33 12.26 -5.23 7.41
C LEU A 33 13.35 -5.21 6.32
N LYS A 34 14.49 -4.56 6.57
CA LYS A 34 15.62 -4.53 5.62
C LYS A 34 16.16 -5.92 5.31
N PHE A 35 16.12 -6.83 6.29
CA PHE A 35 16.63 -8.18 6.13
C PHE A 35 15.66 -9.12 5.42
N LYS A 36 14.36 -8.84 5.52
CA LYS A 36 13.30 -9.63 4.88
C LYS A 36 13.11 -9.27 3.41
N TYR A 37 13.20 -7.98 3.09
CA TYR A 37 13.09 -7.46 1.74
C TYR A 37 14.49 -7.06 1.23
N ARG A 38 15.38 -8.05 1.08
CA ARG A 38 16.82 -7.91 0.79
C ARG A 38 17.16 -7.00 -0.41
N ASN A 39 16.20 -6.76 -1.32
CA ASN A 39 16.35 -5.87 -2.48
C ASN A 39 15.80 -4.45 -2.26
N ARG A 40 15.36 -4.09 -1.03
CA ARG A 40 14.70 -2.82 -0.69
C ARG A 40 13.45 -2.50 -1.51
N GLU A 41 12.85 -3.51 -2.13
CA GLU A 41 11.58 -3.41 -2.85
C GLU A 41 10.44 -3.67 -1.88
N PHE A 42 9.90 -2.60 -1.29
CA PHE A 42 8.77 -2.72 -0.36
C PHE A 42 7.42 -2.77 -1.11
N TRP A 43 7.31 -2.05 -2.22
CA TRP A 43 6.09 -2.00 -3.03
C TRP A 43 6.28 -2.73 -4.36
N CYS A 44 5.24 -3.38 -4.85
CA CYS A 44 5.20 -3.95 -6.20
C CYS A 44 5.43 -2.85 -7.28
N ARG A 45 5.91 -3.22 -8.47
CA ARG A 45 6.18 -2.25 -9.56
C ARG A 45 4.93 -1.49 -10.02
N GLY A 46 3.79 -2.17 -10.10
CA GLY A 46 2.52 -1.59 -10.56
C GLY A 46 1.79 -0.75 -9.51
N TYR A 47 0.72 -0.08 -9.96
CA TYR A 47 -0.29 0.56 -9.11
C TYR A 47 -1.61 0.64 -9.89
N TYR A 48 -2.73 0.58 -9.17
CA TYR A 48 -4.06 0.80 -9.73
C TYR A 48 -4.49 2.25 -9.44
N VAL A 49 -5.10 2.90 -10.42
CA VAL A 49 -5.71 4.22 -10.26
C VAL A 49 -7.02 4.26 -11.00
N ASP A 50 -8.02 4.86 -10.36
CA ASP A 50 -9.29 5.21 -10.97
C ASP A 50 -9.62 6.67 -10.64
N THR A 51 -10.26 7.36 -11.58
CA THR A 51 -10.62 8.77 -11.44
C THR A 51 -12.01 8.90 -10.85
N VAL A 52 -12.10 9.62 -9.73
CA VAL A 52 -13.37 9.89 -9.08
C VAL A 52 -13.94 11.25 -9.51
N GLY A 53 -15.20 11.25 -9.94
CA GLY A 53 -15.95 12.45 -10.31
C GLY A 53 -16.69 13.12 -9.15
N LYS A 54 -17.85 13.72 -9.45
CA LYS A 54 -18.64 14.63 -8.60
C LYS A 54 -19.02 14.13 -7.20
N ASN A 55 -19.02 12.81 -6.93
CA ASN A 55 -19.55 12.25 -5.69
C ASN A 55 -18.45 11.81 -4.70
N THR A 56 -17.67 12.78 -4.23
CA THR A 56 -16.52 12.56 -3.34
C THR A 56 -16.88 11.90 -2.00
N LYS A 57 -18.08 12.15 -1.45
CA LYS A 57 -18.54 11.57 -0.18
C LYS A 57 -18.74 10.05 -0.28
N ALA A 58 -19.52 9.59 -1.26
CA ALA A 58 -19.78 8.17 -1.45
C ALA A 58 -18.48 7.39 -1.73
N ASN A 59 -17.56 7.97 -2.49
CA ASN A 59 -16.27 7.35 -2.79
C ASN A 59 -15.37 7.25 -1.56
N ALA A 60 -15.38 8.27 -0.69
CA ALA A 60 -14.63 8.22 0.56
C ALA A 60 -15.18 7.15 1.53
N GLU A 61 -16.49 7.01 1.58
CA GLU A 61 -17.18 5.99 2.38
C GLU A 61 -16.87 4.60 1.85
N TYR A 62 -17.01 4.38 0.55
CA TYR A 62 -16.62 3.12 -0.11
C TYR A 62 -15.17 2.72 0.18
N ILE A 63 -14.21 3.65 0.05
CA ILE A 63 -12.79 3.36 0.34
C ILE A 63 -12.55 2.97 1.81
N ARG A 64 -13.31 3.54 2.75
CA ARG A 64 -13.21 3.16 4.16
C ARG A 64 -13.74 1.75 4.38
N HIS A 65 -14.91 1.44 3.83
CA HIS A 65 -15.53 0.13 3.99
C HIS A 65 -14.75 -0.97 3.26
N GLN A 66 -14.11 -0.66 2.12
CA GLN A 66 -13.28 -1.64 1.39
C GLN A 66 -12.19 -2.25 2.29
N LEU A 67 -11.55 -1.46 3.15
CA LEU A 67 -10.53 -1.99 4.06
C LEU A 67 -11.12 -2.95 5.10
N ASP A 68 -12.36 -2.74 5.53
CA ASP A 68 -13.02 -3.62 6.49
C ASP A 68 -13.57 -4.88 5.80
N GLU A 69 -14.06 -4.75 4.58
CA GLU A 69 -14.44 -5.88 3.72
C GLU A 69 -13.24 -6.76 3.37
N ASP A 70 -12.10 -6.18 2.99
CA ASP A 70 -10.87 -6.91 2.70
C ASP A 70 -10.31 -7.63 3.94
N LYS A 71 -10.50 -7.06 5.15
CA LYS A 71 -10.18 -7.75 6.42
C LYS A 71 -11.09 -8.96 6.63
N MET A 72 -12.41 -8.78 6.45
CA MET A 72 -13.40 -9.84 6.62
C MET A 72 -13.22 -10.96 5.59
N GLY A 73 -12.81 -10.61 4.37
CA GLY A 73 -12.54 -11.57 3.30
C GLY A 73 -11.16 -12.25 3.35
N GLU A 74 -10.36 -12.02 4.40
CA GLU A 74 -8.96 -12.48 4.52
C GLU A 74 -8.05 -12.06 3.34
N GLN A 75 -8.45 -11.04 2.57
CA GLN A 75 -7.74 -10.58 1.38
C GLN A 75 -6.53 -9.70 1.71
N LEU A 76 -6.42 -9.20 2.96
CA LEU A 76 -5.26 -8.47 3.45
C LEU A 76 -4.08 -9.38 3.83
N THR A 77 -3.83 -10.41 3.05
CA THR A 77 -2.68 -11.29 3.24
C THR A 77 -1.52 -10.82 2.37
N MET A 78 -0.54 -10.13 2.99
CA MET A 78 0.80 -9.95 2.38
C MET A 78 1.54 -11.29 2.25
N LEU A 79 1.17 -12.27 3.08
CA LEU A 79 1.69 -13.64 3.17
C LEU A 79 0.48 -14.53 3.49
N GLY A 80 0.27 -15.60 2.72
CA GLY A 80 -0.92 -16.43 2.82
C GLY A 80 -1.17 -16.93 4.24
N LYS A 81 -2.43 -16.80 4.70
CA LYS A 81 -2.99 -17.30 5.97
C LYS A 81 -2.21 -16.98 7.26
N SER A 82 -2.98 -16.81 8.33
CA SER A 82 -2.58 -16.38 9.68
C SER A 82 -1.53 -17.24 10.40
N SER A 83 -1.04 -18.33 9.79
CA SER A 83 0.02 -19.19 10.33
C SER A 83 1.44 -18.79 9.91
N ASP A 84 1.60 -17.97 8.89
CA ASP A 84 2.92 -17.59 8.38
C ASP A 84 3.44 -16.37 9.14
N ASN A 85 3.93 -16.58 10.37
CA ASN A 85 4.60 -15.54 11.13
C ASN A 85 5.94 -15.19 10.46
N PRO A 86 6.09 -14.00 9.86
CA PRO A 86 7.30 -13.65 9.13
C PRO A 86 8.50 -13.33 10.02
N PHE A 87 8.31 -13.31 11.34
CA PHE A 87 9.33 -13.04 12.33
C PHE A 87 9.96 -14.32 12.90
N THR A 88 9.39 -15.48 12.60
CA THR A 88 10.01 -16.78 12.88
C THR A 88 10.71 -17.26 11.62
N GLY A 89 11.98 -16.87 11.46
CA GLY A 89 12.85 -17.55 10.51
C GLY A 89 12.97 -19.01 10.90
N SER A 90 12.57 -19.93 10.02
CA SER A 90 12.91 -21.34 10.14
C SER A 90 14.44 -21.46 10.15
N LYS A 91 14.97 -22.23 11.11
CA LYS A 91 16.39 -22.60 11.13
C LYS A 91 16.78 -23.36 9.87
#